data_AF-A0A416LVG4-F1
#
_entry.id   AF-A0A416LVG4-F1
#
_cell.length_a   1.000
_cell.length_b   1.000
_cell.length_c   1.000
_cell.angle_alpha   90.00
_cell.angle_beta   90.00
_cell.angle_gamma   90.00
#
_symmetry.space_group_name_H-M   'P 1'
#
loop_
_entity.id
_entity.type
_entity.pdbx_description
1 polymer ?
#
loop_
_entity_poly.entity_id
_entity_poly.type
_entity_poly.pdbx_seq_one_letter_code
_entity_poly.pdbx_strand_id
1 'polypeptide(L)'
;MKEELSIDIIGLAGACSYALDCIEAELVNIKNKHGKRVAYISICMAEYWKIQGDELQDLAMCALLHDNALTQYISEELKKDSVIHCKKDLSEKKTNLHCIYGEKNITKIPFKTDVSNVILYHHEHADGTGPFQKKWNEIPLFARIIHLADTIDIIGNNTGSGNNSWNFICQYLLKNRDGLFDSECVNAFFHAFTHSESFICLSDNSFEMKLWEIIPRQKRVFDWKTCKNVADFFAKIVDYKSSFTSRHSIGVAEKAAFFAQYIGYDSINVQKIYLAGALHDIGKMAVGNEILEKPDKLTDDEFSKMKNHAGYTYLILSEVNDFEEIRDWAAFHHEKLNGKGYPFGKTAAELNEPERIMACIDIYQALTEDRPYKKGLSHEKTCEMLDDMAQKGFVDSDISKKIRECFGGIY
;
A
#
# COMPACT_ATOMS: atom_id res chain seq x y z
N MET A 1 32.17 2.32 -5.96
CA MET A 1 31.10 1.49 -5.36
C MET A 1 29.79 2.12 -5.80
N LYS A 2 28.82 1.34 -6.31
CA LYS A 2 27.47 1.90 -6.52
C LYS A 2 26.93 2.23 -5.13
N GLU A 3 26.47 3.45 -4.93
CA GLU A 3 25.88 3.83 -3.66
C GLU A 3 24.50 3.16 -3.56
N GLU A 4 24.30 2.43 -2.47
CA GLU A 4 23.12 1.61 -2.25
C GLU A 4 22.22 2.27 -1.20
N LEU A 5 20.92 2.33 -1.50
CA LEU A 5 19.93 2.94 -0.61
C LEU A 5 19.61 1.96 0.53
N SER A 6 19.57 2.47 1.76
CA SER A 6 19.17 1.70 2.93
C SER A 6 17.69 1.96 3.23
N ILE A 7 16.85 0.93 3.22
CA ILE A 7 15.40 1.04 3.40
C ILE A 7 14.94 0.15 4.56
N ASP A 8 14.05 0.67 5.40
CA ASP A 8 13.24 -0.11 6.33
C ASP A 8 12.04 -0.71 5.59
N ILE A 9 12.24 -1.87 4.95
CA ILE A 9 11.20 -2.48 4.10
C ILE A 9 10.00 -2.99 4.90
N ILE A 10 10.22 -3.44 6.14
CA ILE A 10 9.14 -3.88 7.04
C ILE A 10 8.34 -2.68 7.50
N GLY A 11 9.00 -1.58 7.86
CA GLY A 11 8.34 -0.31 8.17
C GLY A 11 7.56 0.22 6.98
N LEU A 12 8.09 0.14 5.76
CA LEU A 12 7.37 0.52 4.55
C LEU A 12 6.14 -0.37 4.30
N ALA A 13 6.27 -1.68 4.44
CA ALA A 13 5.13 -2.59 4.33
C ALA A 13 4.07 -2.31 5.42
N GLY A 14 4.49 -2.06 6.66
CA GLY A 14 3.59 -1.70 7.76
C GLY A 14 2.91 -0.35 7.58
N ALA A 15 3.62 0.64 7.04
CA ALA A 15 3.05 1.94 6.69
C ALA A 15 2.02 1.80 5.57
N CYS A 16 2.37 1.10 4.49
CA CYS A 16 1.48 0.91 3.36
C CYS A 16 0.33 -0.07 3.63
N SER A 17 0.42 -0.96 4.63
CA SER A 17 -0.72 -1.80 5.02
C SER A 17 -1.89 -0.96 5.53
N TYR A 18 -1.64 0.22 6.12
CA TYR A 18 -2.70 1.17 6.45
C TYR A 18 -3.50 1.61 5.22
N ALA A 19 -2.80 1.85 4.11
CA ALA A 19 -3.44 2.19 2.84
C ALA A 19 -4.32 1.04 2.33
N LEU A 20 -3.88 -0.22 2.49
CA LEU A 20 -4.69 -1.41 2.19
C LEU A 20 -5.93 -1.51 3.11
N ASP A 21 -5.74 -1.33 4.41
CA ASP A 21 -6.82 -1.35 5.41
C ASP A 21 -7.90 -0.29 5.11
N CYS A 22 -7.53 0.88 4.58
CA CYS A 22 -8.51 1.92 4.20
C CYS A 22 -9.48 1.43 3.12
N ILE A 23 -9.01 0.60 2.19
CA ILE A 23 -9.83 0.04 1.11
C ILE A 23 -10.74 -1.06 1.65
N GLU A 24 -10.21 -1.93 2.49
CA GLU A 24 -10.98 -2.96 3.16
C GLU A 24 -12.08 -2.34 4.04
N ALA A 25 -11.77 -1.28 4.78
CA ALA A 25 -12.74 -0.55 5.58
C ALA A 25 -13.91 -0.02 4.74
N GLU A 26 -13.63 0.50 3.54
CA GLU A 26 -14.65 1.01 2.62
C GLU A 26 -15.55 -0.10 2.04
N LEU A 27 -14.99 -1.28 1.77
CA LEU A 27 -15.66 -2.31 0.96
C LEU A 27 -16.24 -3.46 1.77
N VAL A 28 -15.54 -3.86 2.83
CA VAL A 28 -15.87 -5.01 3.67
C VAL A 28 -16.07 -4.60 5.14
N ASN A 29 -16.07 -3.28 5.43
CA ASN A 29 -16.35 -2.71 6.76
C ASN A 29 -15.39 -3.22 7.86
N ILE A 30 -14.13 -3.45 7.48
CA ILE A 30 -13.05 -3.83 8.39
C ILE A 30 -12.54 -2.60 9.16
N LYS A 31 -12.09 -2.77 10.40
CA LYS A 31 -11.50 -1.67 11.19
C LYS A 31 -10.07 -1.41 10.77
N ASN A 32 -9.72 -0.12 10.73
CA ASN A 32 -8.35 0.39 10.59
C ASN A 32 -7.30 -0.40 11.39
N LYS A 33 -6.10 -0.63 10.83
CA LYS A 33 -4.98 -1.45 11.35
C LYS A 33 -5.18 -2.97 11.27
N HIS A 34 -5.99 -3.45 10.33
CA HIS A 34 -6.26 -4.87 10.13
C HIS A 34 -4.99 -5.65 9.79
N GLY A 35 -4.27 -5.26 8.73
CA GLY A 35 -3.03 -5.95 8.34
C GLY A 35 -2.00 -6.03 9.47
N LYS A 36 -1.89 -4.98 10.29
CA LYS A 36 -1.00 -4.97 11.47
C LYS A 36 -1.47 -5.94 12.57
N ARG A 37 -2.78 -6.07 12.80
CA ARG A 37 -3.33 -7.06 13.77
C ARG A 37 -3.16 -8.48 13.27
N VAL A 38 -3.42 -8.73 11.99
CA VAL A 38 -3.18 -10.04 11.35
C VAL A 38 -1.70 -10.41 11.47
N ALA A 39 -0.79 -9.48 11.19
CA ALA A 39 0.64 -9.69 11.37
C ALA A 39 1.00 -10.01 12.83
N TYR A 40 0.48 -9.26 13.80
CA TYR A 40 0.73 -9.49 15.22
C TYR A 40 0.22 -10.86 15.69
N ILE A 41 -1.02 -11.24 15.36
CA ILE A 41 -1.57 -12.56 15.70
C ILE A 41 -0.71 -13.65 15.07
N SER A 42 -0.31 -13.47 13.80
CA SER A 42 0.49 -14.44 13.06
C SER A 42 1.85 -14.71 13.72
N ILE A 43 2.58 -13.65 14.10
CA ILE A 43 3.90 -13.82 14.75
C ILE A 43 3.80 -14.40 16.16
N CYS A 44 2.70 -14.11 16.89
CA CYS A 44 2.47 -14.72 18.20
C CYS A 44 2.21 -16.23 18.05
N MET A 45 1.43 -16.64 17.05
CA MET A 45 1.20 -18.06 16.76
C MET A 45 2.48 -18.77 16.32
N ALA A 46 3.36 -18.08 15.58
CA ALA A 46 4.60 -18.62 15.03
C ALA A 46 5.56 -19.18 16.12
N GLU A 47 5.44 -18.69 17.37
CA GLU A 47 6.19 -19.20 18.52
C GLU A 47 5.94 -20.70 18.76
N TYR A 48 4.73 -21.19 18.50
CA TYR A 48 4.36 -22.60 18.65
C TYR A 48 5.26 -23.54 17.82
N TRP A 49 5.70 -23.08 16.66
CA TRP A 49 6.63 -23.80 15.78
C TRP A 49 8.09 -23.34 15.94
N LYS A 50 8.39 -22.43 16.88
CA LYS A 50 9.71 -21.83 17.11
C LYS A 50 10.27 -21.10 15.88
N ILE A 51 9.39 -20.53 15.06
CA ILE A 51 9.78 -19.72 13.91
C ILE A 51 10.39 -18.41 14.40
N GLN A 52 11.59 -18.07 13.91
CA GLN A 52 12.37 -16.91 14.36
C GLN A 52 13.16 -16.29 13.20
N GLY A 53 13.74 -15.11 13.43
CA GLY A 53 14.65 -14.48 12.48
C GLY A 53 13.96 -14.16 11.15
N ASP A 54 14.58 -14.59 10.05
CA ASP A 54 14.16 -14.23 8.69
C ASP A 54 12.80 -14.83 8.30
N GLU A 55 12.50 -16.06 8.72
CA GLU A 55 11.19 -16.69 8.52
C GLU A 55 10.07 -15.90 9.22
N LEU A 56 10.33 -15.42 10.45
CA LEU A 56 9.35 -14.66 11.21
C LEU A 56 9.11 -13.26 10.59
N GLN A 57 10.15 -12.64 10.05
CA GLN A 57 10.04 -11.38 9.31
C GLN A 57 9.23 -11.54 8.02
N ASP A 58 9.49 -12.61 7.26
CA ASP A 58 8.75 -12.91 6.04
C ASP A 58 7.29 -13.22 6.33
N LEU A 59 6.97 -13.98 7.39
CA LEU A 59 5.59 -14.19 7.85
C LEU A 59 4.89 -12.86 8.16
N ALA A 60 5.54 -11.97 8.92
CA ALA A 60 4.99 -10.66 9.24
C ALA A 60 4.74 -9.82 7.97
N MET A 61 5.68 -9.82 7.01
CA MET A 61 5.52 -9.12 5.74
C MET A 61 4.40 -9.71 4.88
N CYS A 62 4.29 -11.04 4.78
CA CYS A 62 3.17 -11.70 4.11
C CYS A 62 1.83 -11.32 4.73
N ALA A 63 1.74 -11.31 6.07
CA ALA A 63 0.54 -10.92 6.78
C ALA A 63 0.16 -9.43 6.56
N LEU A 64 1.14 -8.53 6.56
CA LEU A 64 0.91 -7.09 6.27
C LEU A 64 0.45 -6.83 4.83
N LEU A 65 0.81 -7.72 3.89
CA LEU A 65 0.57 -7.56 2.45
C LEU A 65 -0.40 -8.59 1.89
N HIS A 66 -1.14 -9.33 2.72
CA HIS A 66 -1.91 -10.47 2.23
C HIS A 66 -2.99 -10.07 1.22
N ASP A 67 -3.64 -8.93 1.45
CA ASP A 67 -4.66 -8.36 0.57
C ASP A 67 -4.14 -7.29 -0.41
N ASN A 68 -2.86 -7.37 -0.78
CA ASN A 68 -2.21 -6.39 -1.67
C ASN A 68 -2.83 -6.24 -3.07
N ALA A 69 -3.69 -7.17 -3.52
CA ALA A 69 -4.32 -7.11 -4.83
C ALA A 69 -5.83 -6.86 -4.78
N LEU A 70 -6.38 -6.48 -3.61
CA LEU A 70 -7.81 -6.22 -3.46
C LEU A 70 -8.29 -5.11 -4.43
N THR A 71 -7.55 -3.99 -4.54
CA THR A 71 -7.87 -2.90 -5.49
C THR A 71 -7.81 -3.34 -6.94
N GLN A 72 -6.78 -4.11 -7.30
CA GLN A 72 -6.62 -4.64 -8.64
C GLN A 72 -7.83 -5.50 -9.02
N TYR A 73 -8.21 -6.45 -8.16
CA TYR A 73 -9.37 -7.31 -8.38
C TYR A 73 -10.65 -6.49 -8.61
N ILE A 74 -10.90 -5.48 -7.78
CA ILE A 74 -12.10 -4.63 -7.92
C ILE A 74 -12.07 -3.85 -9.23
N SER A 75 -10.94 -3.25 -9.56
CA SER A 75 -10.82 -2.41 -10.76
C SER A 75 -10.93 -3.23 -12.05
N GLU A 76 -10.29 -4.41 -12.10
CA GLU A 76 -10.22 -5.21 -13.33
C GLU A 76 -11.42 -6.15 -13.52
N GLU A 77 -12.05 -6.61 -12.44
CA GLU A 77 -13.11 -7.63 -12.50
C GLU A 77 -14.49 -7.07 -12.10
N LEU A 78 -14.60 -6.30 -11.02
CA LEU A 78 -15.91 -5.81 -10.55
C LEU A 78 -16.43 -4.61 -11.37
N LYS A 79 -15.56 -3.70 -11.83
CA LYS A 79 -15.98 -2.56 -12.66
C LYS A 79 -16.39 -2.94 -14.09
N LYS A 80 -15.98 -4.13 -14.59
CA LYS A 80 -16.46 -4.64 -15.89
C LYS A 80 -17.91 -5.14 -15.85
N ASP A 81 -18.38 -5.58 -14.69
CA ASP A 81 -19.70 -6.19 -14.47
C ASP A 81 -20.73 -5.19 -13.88
N SER A 82 -20.67 -3.90 -14.22
CA SER A 82 -21.74 -2.98 -13.82
C SER A 82 -22.96 -3.16 -14.74
N VAL A 83 -23.86 -4.09 -14.37
CA VAL A 83 -25.33 -4.04 -14.42
C VAL A 83 -25.89 -5.44 -14.05
N ILE A 84 -26.56 -5.51 -12.89
CA ILE A 84 -27.43 -6.61 -12.37
C ILE A 84 -26.70 -7.72 -11.56
N HIS A 85 -27.08 -7.83 -10.27
CA HIS A 85 -26.89 -8.96 -9.33
C HIS A 85 -25.75 -9.00 -8.27
N CYS A 86 -25.34 -7.87 -7.68
CA CYS A 86 -24.40 -7.85 -6.53
C CYS A 86 -25.03 -8.14 -5.14
N LYS A 87 -25.76 -9.25 -4.96
CA LYS A 87 -26.00 -9.84 -3.61
C LYS A 87 -26.03 -11.37 -3.57
N LYS A 88 -25.97 -12.07 -4.72
CA LYS A 88 -26.12 -13.53 -4.77
C LYS A 88 -24.98 -14.30 -5.45
N ASP A 89 -24.15 -13.65 -6.26
CA ASP A 89 -23.05 -14.30 -7.01
C ASP A 89 -21.66 -14.19 -6.35
N LEU A 90 -21.59 -13.65 -5.13
CA LEU A 90 -20.35 -13.55 -4.34
C LEU A 90 -19.87 -14.90 -3.77
N SER A 91 -20.62 -15.99 -3.90
CA SER A 91 -20.44 -17.15 -3.02
C SER A 91 -19.57 -18.30 -3.52
N GLU A 92 -19.32 -18.56 -4.81
CA GLU A 92 -18.68 -19.87 -5.15
C GLU A 92 -17.66 -19.94 -6.30
N LYS A 93 -17.49 -18.93 -7.19
CA LYS A 93 -16.53 -19.08 -8.34
C LYS A 93 -15.61 -17.90 -8.67
N LYS A 94 -15.86 -16.69 -8.14
CA LYS A 94 -15.05 -15.49 -8.45
C LYS A 94 -14.17 -15.00 -7.28
N THR A 95 -14.26 -15.62 -6.11
CA THR A 95 -13.83 -15.05 -4.83
C THR A 95 -12.31 -15.03 -4.58
N ASN A 96 -11.45 -15.49 -5.50
CA ASN A 96 -10.02 -15.69 -5.19
C ASN A 96 -9.04 -15.16 -6.24
N LEU A 97 -9.52 -14.30 -7.15
CA LEU A 97 -8.65 -13.65 -8.12
C LEU A 97 -7.65 -12.70 -7.43
N HIS A 98 -8.02 -12.07 -6.30
CA HIS A 98 -7.08 -11.26 -5.53
C HIS A 98 -5.95 -12.10 -4.94
N CYS A 99 -6.17 -13.34 -4.52
CA CYS A 99 -5.09 -14.22 -4.07
C CYS A 99 -4.09 -14.50 -5.20
N ILE A 100 -4.58 -14.75 -6.43
CA ILE A 100 -3.74 -14.99 -7.61
C ILE A 100 -2.94 -13.74 -8.00
N TYR A 101 -3.61 -12.59 -8.05
CA TYR A 101 -2.97 -11.31 -8.34
C TYR A 101 -1.98 -10.91 -7.23
N GLY A 102 -2.35 -11.15 -5.98
CA GLY A 102 -1.56 -10.85 -4.79
C GLY A 102 -0.28 -11.66 -4.75
N GLU A 103 -0.36 -12.97 -4.98
CA GLU A 103 0.80 -13.86 -5.11
C GLU A 103 1.75 -13.37 -6.21
N LYS A 104 1.19 -13.01 -7.38
CA LYS A 104 1.99 -12.49 -8.49
C LYS A 104 2.67 -11.15 -8.15
N ASN A 105 1.98 -10.27 -7.44
CA ASN A 105 2.48 -8.94 -7.09
C ASN A 105 3.67 -9.02 -6.12
N ILE A 106 3.64 -9.96 -5.17
CA ILE A 106 4.70 -10.09 -4.16
C ILE A 106 5.99 -10.77 -4.66
N THR A 107 5.98 -11.38 -5.86
CA THR A 107 7.14 -12.11 -6.43
C THR A 107 8.45 -11.33 -6.53
N LYS A 108 8.38 -9.99 -6.52
CA LYS A 108 9.54 -9.10 -6.63
C LYS A 108 9.94 -8.45 -5.30
N ILE A 109 9.20 -8.72 -4.23
CA ILE A 109 9.53 -8.29 -2.89
C ILE A 109 10.67 -9.17 -2.36
N PRO A 110 11.69 -8.60 -1.72
CA PRO A 110 12.88 -9.33 -1.30
C PRO A 110 12.65 -10.11 0.00
N PHE A 111 11.77 -11.11 -0.05
CA PHE A 111 11.66 -12.13 0.98
C PHE A 111 12.96 -12.93 1.09
N LYS A 112 13.24 -13.45 2.28
CA LYS A 112 14.47 -14.17 2.58
C LYS A 112 14.32 -15.68 2.55
N THR A 113 13.10 -16.14 2.64
CA THR A 113 12.68 -17.53 2.66
C THR A 113 11.68 -17.78 1.55
N ASP A 114 11.38 -19.06 1.31
CA ASP A 114 10.37 -19.42 0.32
C ASP A 114 8.96 -19.12 0.86
N VAL A 115 8.37 -18.06 0.32
CA VAL A 115 6.99 -17.64 0.62
C VAL A 115 6.01 -18.02 -0.50
N SER A 116 6.41 -18.93 -1.39
CA SER A 116 5.58 -19.33 -2.53
C SER A 116 4.23 -19.89 -2.07
N ASN A 117 3.17 -19.42 -2.71
CA ASN A 117 1.77 -19.78 -2.46
C ASN A 117 1.24 -19.38 -1.08
N VAL A 118 1.97 -18.57 -0.31
CA VAL A 118 1.48 -18.07 0.98
C VAL A 118 0.29 -17.15 0.77
N ILE A 119 0.38 -16.22 -0.19
CA ILE A 119 -0.72 -15.32 -0.52
C ILE A 119 -1.74 -16.02 -1.41
N LEU A 120 -1.33 -16.97 -2.25
CA LEU A 120 -2.27 -17.73 -3.06
C LEU A 120 -3.31 -18.49 -2.21
N TYR A 121 -2.89 -19.09 -1.09
CA TYR A 121 -3.74 -20.00 -0.31
C TYR A 121 -4.21 -19.46 1.04
N HIS A 122 -4.06 -18.15 1.33
CA HIS A 122 -4.42 -17.58 2.63
C HIS A 122 -5.94 -17.53 2.95
N HIS A 123 -6.81 -17.92 2.01
CA HIS A 123 -8.24 -18.13 2.24
C HIS A 123 -8.67 -19.60 2.11
N GLU A 124 -7.71 -20.53 2.00
CA GLU A 124 -8.02 -21.96 1.87
C GLU A 124 -8.55 -22.56 3.17
N HIS A 125 -9.49 -23.49 3.05
CA HIS A 125 -10.03 -24.22 4.21
C HIS A 125 -9.24 -25.50 4.45
N ALA A 126 -9.00 -25.82 5.72
CA ALA A 126 -8.20 -26.99 6.10
C ALA A 126 -8.74 -28.34 5.57
N ASP A 127 -10.06 -28.47 5.41
CA ASP A 127 -10.74 -29.66 4.88
C ASP A 127 -10.74 -29.78 3.35
N GLY A 128 -10.27 -28.75 2.63
CA GLY A 128 -10.26 -28.69 1.18
C GLY A 128 -11.57 -28.22 0.55
N THR A 129 -12.49 -27.64 1.32
CA THR A 129 -13.72 -27.02 0.80
C THR A 129 -13.53 -25.59 0.32
N GLY A 130 -12.34 -25.02 0.50
CA GLY A 130 -12.08 -23.64 0.18
C GLY A 130 -11.73 -23.41 -1.31
N PRO A 131 -11.36 -22.16 -1.62
CA PRO A 131 -11.02 -21.61 -2.94
C PRO A 131 -10.34 -22.50 -3.97
N PHE A 132 -9.23 -23.12 -3.58
CA PHE A 132 -8.34 -23.86 -4.48
C PHE A 132 -8.44 -25.37 -4.26
N GLN A 133 -9.36 -25.79 -3.39
CA GLN A 133 -9.65 -27.18 -3.04
C GLN A 133 -8.40 -27.92 -2.53
N LYS A 134 -7.53 -27.19 -1.82
CA LYS A 134 -6.34 -27.73 -1.19
C LYS A 134 -6.60 -28.05 0.28
N LYS A 135 -6.14 -29.21 0.72
CA LYS A 135 -6.19 -29.56 2.15
C LYS A 135 -5.05 -28.89 2.90
N TRP A 136 -5.18 -28.80 4.22
CA TRP A 136 -4.18 -28.15 5.08
C TRP A 136 -2.73 -28.66 4.88
N ASN A 137 -2.55 -29.93 4.50
CA ASN A 137 -1.25 -30.54 4.28
C ASN A 137 -0.67 -30.27 2.87
N GLU A 138 -1.43 -29.61 1.99
CA GLU A 138 -1.00 -29.16 0.66
C GLU A 138 -0.68 -27.65 0.61
N ILE A 139 -0.93 -26.92 1.70
CA ILE A 139 -0.77 -25.46 1.76
C ILE A 139 0.37 -25.04 2.71
N PRO A 140 1.11 -23.96 2.41
CA PRO A 140 2.18 -23.47 3.26
C PRO A 140 1.69 -23.15 4.68
N LEU A 141 2.54 -23.35 5.68
CA LEU A 141 2.20 -23.03 7.07
C LEU A 141 1.83 -21.55 7.24
N PHE A 142 2.54 -20.62 6.59
CA PHE A 142 2.24 -19.20 6.70
C PHE A 142 0.86 -18.84 6.15
N ALA A 143 0.39 -19.49 5.08
CA ALA A 143 -0.97 -19.31 4.58
C ALA A 143 -2.01 -19.71 5.62
N ARG A 144 -1.79 -20.83 6.32
CA ARG A 144 -2.68 -21.33 7.37
C ARG A 144 -2.72 -20.41 8.58
N ILE A 145 -1.57 -19.91 9.00
CA ILE A 145 -1.46 -18.94 10.10
C ILE A 145 -2.19 -17.64 9.74
N ILE A 146 -1.93 -17.09 8.55
CA ILE A 146 -2.57 -15.86 8.06
C ILE A 146 -4.08 -16.04 7.94
N HIS A 147 -4.55 -17.17 7.38
CA HIS A 147 -5.98 -17.46 7.27
C HIS A 147 -6.72 -17.40 8.61
N LEU A 148 -6.13 -18.04 9.64
CA LEU A 148 -6.68 -18.01 10.99
C LEU A 148 -6.64 -16.58 11.56
N ALA A 149 -5.49 -15.91 11.47
CA ALA A 149 -5.30 -14.57 12.01
C ALA A 149 -6.25 -13.53 11.38
N ASP A 150 -6.41 -13.57 10.06
CA ASP A 150 -7.34 -12.75 9.27
C ASP A 150 -8.79 -12.99 9.74
N THR A 151 -9.23 -14.25 9.76
CA THR A 151 -10.59 -14.59 10.19
C THR A 151 -10.87 -14.14 11.62
N ILE A 152 -9.91 -14.32 12.54
CA ILE A 152 -10.05 -13.89 13.93
C ILE A 152 -10.17 -12.38 14.05
N ASP A 153 -9.40 -11.62 13.28
CA ASP A 153 -9.51 -10.16 13.29
C ASP A 153 -10.88 -9.71 12.80
N ILE A 154 -11.36 -10.27 11.69
CA ILE A 154 -12.66 -9.95 11.09
C ILE A 154 -13.81 -10.26 12.06
N ILE A 155 -13.84 -11.45 12.68
CA ILE A 155 -14.95 -11.82 13.59
C ILE A 155 -14.84 -11.14 14.95
N GLY A 156 -13.61 -10.93 15.45
CA GLY A 156 -13.36 -10.24 16.71
C GLY A 156 -13.84 -8.80 16.66
N ASN A 157 -13.75 -8.16 15.48
CA ASN A 157 -14.25 -6.80 15.27
C ASN A 157 -15.78 -6.69 15.22
N ASN A 158 -16.48 -7.73 14.80
CA ASN A 158 -17.95 -7.77 14.69
C ASN A 158 -18.65 -8.18 16.01
N THR A 159 -17.89 -8.66 16.98
CA THR A 159 -18.40 -9.06 18.29
C THR A 159 -18.01 -7.99 19.32
N GLY A 160 -18.96 -7.48 20.10
CA GLY A 160 -18.74 -6.32 21.00
C GLY A 160 -17.55 -6.48 21.98
N SER A 161 -17.11 -5.38 22.60
CA SER A 161 -15.86 -5.35 23.38
C SER A 161 -15.79 -6.28 24.60
N GLY A 162 -14.59 -6.81 24.88
CA GLY A 162 -14.22 -7.48 26.14
C GLY A 162 -14.38 -9.01 26.13
N ASN A 163 -14.67 -9.60 27.31
CA ASN A 163 -14.73 -11.05 27.53
C ASN A 163 -15.72 -11.80 26.62
N ASN A 164 -16.76 -11.13 26.12
CA ASN A 164 -17.74 -11.73 25.22
C ASN A 164 -17.14 -12.06 23.85
N SER A 165 -16.24 -11.20 23.32
CA SER A 165 -15.56 -11.45 22.05
C SER A 165 -14.57 -12.63 22.15
N TRP A 166 -13.80 -12.68 23.24
CA TRP A 166 -12.87 -13.80 23.51
C TRP A 166 -13.58 -15.16 23.56
N ASN A 167 -14.66 -15.27 24.34
CA ASN A 167 -15.42 -16.51 24.46
C ASN A 167 -16.02 -16.95 23.12
N PHE A 168 -16.52 -15.99 22.35
CA PHE A 168 -17.03 -16.26 21.00
C PHE A 168 -15.94 -16.80 20.08
N ILE A 169 -14.77 -16.16 20.05
CA ILE A 169 -13.62 -16.61 19.25
C ILE A 169 -13.20 -18.02 19.63
N CYS A 170 -13.08 -18.30 20.94
CA CYS A 170 -12.73 -19.64 21.41
C CYS A 170 -13.75 -20.69 20.91
N GLN A 171 -15.05 -20.40 21.05
CA GLN A 171 -16.10 -21.29 20.56
C GLN A 171 -16.06 -21.44 19.03
N TYR A 172 -15.80 -20.35 18.31
CA TYR A 172 -15.72 -20.36 16.85
C TYR A 172 -14.54 -21.21 16.35
N LEU A 173 -13.35 -21.05 16.95
CA LEU A 173 -12.18 -21.85 16.61
C LEU A 173 -12.39 -23.33 16.89
N LEU A 174 -12.96 -23.67 18.06
CA LEU A 174 -13.25 -25.07 18.41
C LEU A 174 -14.31 -25.70 17.49
N LYS A 175 -15.34 -24.93 17.09
CA LYS A 175 -16.39 -25.40 16.19
C LYS A 175 -15.86 -25.65 14.78
N ASN A 176 -14.94 -24.82 14.29
CA ASN A 176 -14.43 -24.87 12.92
C ASN A 176 -13.06 -25.57 12.80
N ARG A 177 -12.61 -26.22 13.88
CA ARG A 177 -11.40 -27.05 13.90
C ARG A 177 -11.54 -28.24 12.95
N ASP A 178 -10.47 -28.52 12.21
CA ASP A 178 -10.37 -29.54 11.16
C ASP A 178 -11.35 -29.35 9.98
N GLY A 179 -12.04 -28.21 9.93
CA GLY A 179 -12.89 -27.76 8.82
C GLY A 179 -12.28 -26.52 8.17
N LEU A 180 -12.53 -25.36 8.76
CA LEU A 180 -11.96 -24.08 8.31
C LEU A 180 -10.46 -24.00 8.63
N PHE A 181 -10.10 -24.34 9.87
CA PHE A 181 -8.73 -24.26 10.38
C PHE A 181 -8.20 -25.64 10.72
N ASP A 182 -6.92 -25.89 10.47
CA ASP A 182 -6.31 -27.14 10.91
C ASP A 182 -6.06 -27.13 12.43
N SER A 183 -6.05 -28.33 13.01
CA SER A 183 -5.79 -28.54 14.43
C SER A 183 -4.53 -27.87 14.96
N GLU A 184 -3.44 -27.81 14.19
CA GLU A 184 -2.17 -27.22 14.65
C GLU A 184 -2.30 -25.71 14.79
N CYS A 185 -2.91 -25.02 13.81
CA CYS A 185 -3.14 -23.58 13.90
C CYS A 185 -4.09 -23.21 15.03
N VAL A 186 -5.16 -23.99 15.27
CA VAL A 186 -6.05 -23.78 16.42
C VAL A 186 -5.29 -23.94 17.74
N ASN A 187 -4.46 -24.98 17.87
CA ASN A 187 -3.63 -25.16 19.06
C ASN A 187 -2.61 -24.02 19.25
N ALA A 188 -1.98 -23.56 18.17
CA ALA A 188 -1.02 -22.46 18.20
C ALA A 188 -1.68 -21.15 18.63
N PHE A 189 -2.92 -20.87 18.21
CA PHE A 189 -3.68 -19.73 18.69
C PHE A 189 -3.90 -19.79 20.21
N PHE A 190 -4.35 -20.93 20.74
CA PHE A 190 -4.54 -21.10 22.19
C PHE A 190 -3.23 -21.14 22.99
N HIS A 191 -2.12 -21.48 22.35
CA HIS A 191 -0.80 -21.36 22.94
C HIS A 191 -0.39 -19.88 23.08
N ALA A 192 -0.57 -19.10 22.02
CA ALA A 192 -0.24 -17.68 21.97
C ALA A 192 -1.15 -16.81 22.85
N PHE A 193 -2.46 -17.13 22.87
CA PHE A 193 -3.48 -16.37 23.58
C PHE A 193 -4.15 -17.29 24.61
N THR A 194 -3.71 -17.20 25.86
CA THR A 194 -4.18 -18.09 26.94
C THR A 194 -5.36 -17.51 27.72
N HIS A 195 -5.46 -16.19 27.81
CA HIS A 195 -6.47 -15.48 28.60
C HIS A 195 -7.05 -14.30 27.83
N SER A 196 -8.25 -13.84 28.23
CA SER A 196 -8.91 -12.69 27.59
C SER A 196 -8.07 -11.42 27.66
N GLU A 197 -7.26 -11.23 28.71
CA GLU A 197 -6.33 -10.09 28.85
C GLU A 197 -5.26 -10.04 27.74
N SER A 198 -4.73 -11.20 27.33
CA SER A 198 -3.79 -11.31 26.21
C SER A 198 -4.45 -10.90 24.89
N PHE A 199 -5.75 -11.17 24.73
CA PHE A 199 -6.53 -10.81 23.56
C PHE A 199 -6.98 -9.34 23.57
N ILE A 200 -7.21 -8.74 24.75
CA ILE A 200 -7.54 -7.31 24.90
C ILE A 200 -6.45 -6.40 24.32
N CYS A 201 -5.19 -6.87 24.26
CA CYS A 201 -4.08 -6.13 23.62
C CYS A 201 -4.34 -5.76 22.15
N LEU A 202 -5.24 -6.48 21.46
CA LEU A 202 -5.65 -6.16 20.09
C LEU A 202 -6.57 -4.93 20.01
N SER A 203 -7.15 -4.49 21.15
CA SER A 203 -8.16 -3.44 21.21
C SER A 203 -7.65 -2.07 21.67
N ASP A 204 -6.49 -1.98 22.31
CA ASP A 204 -5.97 -0.75 22.93
C ASP A 204 -4.75 -0.13 22.20
N ASN A 205 -4.54 -0.49 20.93
CA ASN A 205 -3.38 -0.12 20.09
C ASN A 205 -2.01 -0.59 20.62
N SER A 206 -1.93 -1.25 21.78
CA SER A 206 -0.64 -1.72 22.32
C SER A 206 0.00 -2.83 21.48
N PHE A 207 -0.81 -3.59 20.71
CA PHE A 207 -0.32 -4.64 19.82
C PHE A 207 0.71 -4.14 18.79
N GLU A 208 0.58 -2.89 18.31
CA GLU A 208 1.47 -2.36 17.28
C GLU A 208 2.87 -2.13 17.83
N MET A 209 2.98 -1.62 19.07
CA MET A 209 4.26 -1.50 19.75
C MET A 209 4.92 -2.88 19.93
N LYS A 210 4.15 -3.87 20.39
CA LYS A 210 4.62 -5.24 20.58
C LYS A 210 5.03 -5.91 19.26
N LEU A 211 4.31 -5.66 18.18
CA LEU A 211 4.65 -6.12 16.84
C LEU A 211 6.05 -5.65 16.44
N TRP A 212 6.36 -4.36 16.65
CA TRP A 212 7.67 -3.80 16.30
C TRP A 212 8.78 -4.12 17.30
N GLU A 213 8.44 -4.51 18.53
CA GLU A 213 9.39 -5.10 19.48
C GLU A 213 9.83 -6.51 19.05
N ILE A 214 8.89 -7.34 18.59
CA ILE A 214 9.17 -8.71 18.12
C ILE A 214 9.82 -8.70 16.74
N ILE A 215 9.35 -7.85 15.82
CA ILE A 215 9.83 -7.73 14.44
C ILE A 215 10.55 -6.39 14.28
N PRO A 216 11.86 -6.35 14.55
CA PRO A 216 12.60 -5.09 14.52
C PRO A 216 12.70 -4.56 13.09
N ARG A 217 12.26 -3.31 12.92
CA ARG A 217 12.24 -2.54 11.67
C ARG A 217 13.62 -2.01 11.29
N GLN A 218 14.54 -2.94 11.01
CA GLN A 218 15.93 -2.64 10.71
C GLN A 218 16.09 -2.20 9.25
N LYS A 219 16.79 -1.07 9.06
CA LYS A 219 17.23 -0.62 7.76
C LYS A 219 18.19 -1.63 7.14
N ARG A 220 17.98 -1.91 5.85
CA ARG A 220 18.86 -2.79 5.07
C ARG A 220 19.24 -2.14 3.76
N VAL A 221 20.47 -2.39 3.36
CA VAL A 221 21.01 -1.94 2.08
C VAL A 221 20.51 -2.88 0.99
N PHE A 222 19.93 -2.31 -0.06
CA PHE A 222 19.45 -3.06 -1.21
C PHE A 222 20.02 -2.47 -2.51
N ASP A 223 20.20 -3.34 -3.52
CA ASP A 223 20.50 -2.85 -4.85
C ASP A 223 19.33 -2.04 -5.41
N TRP A 224 19.63 -1.16 -6.37
CA TRP A 224 18.62 -0.29 -6.96
C TRP A 224 17.44 -1.07 -7.56
N LYS A 225 17.69 -2.23 -8.17
CA LYS A 225 16.63 -3.03 -8.81
C LYS A 225 15.60 -3.48 -7.77
N THR A 226 16.07 -3.85 -6.58
CA THR A 226 15.23 -4.28 -5.46
C THR A 226 14.44 -3.11 -4.89
N CYS A 227 15.08 -1.96 -4.63
CA CYS A 227 14.40 -0.74 -4.21
C CYS A 227 13.30 -0.33 -5.19
N LYS A 228 13.61 -0.35 -6.50
CA LYS A 228 12.65 -0.05 -7.57
C LYS A 228 11.49 -1.04 -7.59
N ASN A 229 11.75 -2.34 -7.42
CA ASN A 229 10.68 -3.35 -7.40
C ASN A 229 9.70 -3.12 -6.25
N VAL A 230 10.19 -2.75 -5.06
CA VAL A 230 9.35 -2.44 -3.89
C VAL A 230 8.53 -1.17 -4.13
N ALA A 231 9.15 -0.13 -4.66
CA ALA A 231 8.46 1.11 -5.02
C ALA A 231 7.38 0.88 -6.08
N ASP A 232 7.71 0.12 -7.15
CA ASP A 232 6.78 -0.23 -8.23
C ASP A 232 5.61 -1.07 -7.73
N PHE A 233 5.81 -1.92 -6.71
CA PHE A 233 4.75 -2.70 -6.09
C PHE A 233 3.72 -1.79 -5.43
N PHE A 234 4.14 -0.85 -4.58
CA PHE A 234 3.21 0.07 -3.93
C PHE A 234 2.57 1.07 -4.91
N ALA A 235 3.35 1.57 -5.89
CA ALA A 235 2.84 2.45 -6.94
C ALA A 235 1.67 1.81 -7.70
N LYS A 236 1.78 0.51 -8.04
CA LYS A 236 0.68 -0.22 -8.70
C LYS A 236 -0.56 -0.32 -7.85
N ILE A 237 -0.40 -0.62 -6.56
CA ILE A 237 -1.53 -0.75 -5.62
C ILE A 237 -2.33 0.57 -5.59
N VAL A 238 -1.63 1.69 -5.54
CA VAL A 238 -2.21 3.05 -5.60
C VAL A 238 -2.87 3.31 -6.95
N ASP A 239 -2.15 3.04 -8.03
CA ASP A 239 -2.62 3.27 -9.40
C ASP A 239 -3.88 2.44 -9.71
N TYR A 240 -4.07 1.28 -9.08
CA TYR A 240 -5.29 0.46 -9.21
C TYR A 240 -6.50 1.01 -8.46
N LYS A 241 -6.30 1.84 -7.43
CA LYS A 241 -7.40 2.46 -6.69
C LYS A 241 -8.16 3.47 -7.56
N SER A 242 -7.47 4.15 -8.49
CA SER A 242 -8.11 5.04 -9.46
C SER A 242 -8.06 4.50 -10.90
N SER A 243 -9.22 4.41 -11.56
CA SER A 243 -9.32 3.85 -12.92
C SER A 243 -8.59 4.68 -13.99
N PHE A 244 -8.22 5.91 -13.67
CA PHE A 244 -7.57 6.85 -14.58
C PHE A 244 -6.04 6.77 -14.55
N THR A 245 -5.44 6.02 -13.62
CA THR A 245 -4.02 6.16 -13.24
C THR A 245 -3.18 4.90 -13.39
N SER A 246 -3.57 3.90 -14.19
CA SER A 246 -2.92 2.57 -14.19
C SER A 246 -1.39 2.52 -14.31
N ARG A 247 -0.74 3.62 -14.72
CA ARG A 247 0.72 3.81 -14.71
C ARG A 247 1.17 5.21 -14.30
N HIS A 248 0.32 6.00 -13.65
CA HIS A 248 0.59 7.40 -13.34
C HIS A 248 1.78 7.53 -12.39
N SER A 249 1.72 6.86 -11.22
CA SER A 249 2.78 6.95 -10.20
C SER A 249 4.12 6.46 -10.72
N ILE A 250 4.13 5.38 -11.52
CA ILE A 250 5.34 4.90 -12.20
C ILE A 250 5.85 5.92 -13.21
N GLY A 251 4.95 6.55 -13.98
CA GLY A 251 5.31 7.58 -14.96
C GLY A 251 5.93 8.83 -14.30
N VAL A 252 5.40 9.25 -13.14
CA VAL A 252 5.99 10.30 -12.31
C VAL A 252 7.39 9.89 -11.84
N ALA A 253 7.52 8.68 -11.26
CA ALA A 253 8.80 8.18 -10.75
C ALA A 253 9.89 8.10 -11.83
N GLU A 254 9.56 7.54 -13.00
CA GLU A 254 10.49 7.41 -14.13
C GLU A 254 10.93 8.77 -14.67
N LYS A 255 9.99 9.72 -14.84
CA LYS A 255 10.31 11.08 -15.31
C LYS A 255 11.11 11.87 -14.28
N ALA A 256 10.78 11.75 -12.99
CA ALA A 256 11.49 12.44 -11.91
C ALA A 256 12.94 11.96 -11.82
N ALA A 257 13.16 10.65 -11.86
CA ALA A 257 14.50 10.06 -11.86
C ALA A 257 15.31 10.46 -13.10
N PHE A 258 14.69 10.41 -14.28
CA PHE A 258 15.34 10.85 -15.52
C PHE A 258 15.71 12.33 -15.48
N PHE A 259 14.79 13.19 -15.03
CA PHE A 259 15.03 14.61 -14.89
C PHE A 259 16.14 14.91 -13.87
N ALA A 260 16.11 14.26 -12.71
CA ALA A 260 17.16 14.39 -11.69
C ALA A 260 18.54 14.00 -12.23
N GLN A 261 18.62 12.92 -13.01
CA GLN A 261 19.85 12.53 -13.68
C GLN A 261 20.32 13.57 -14.70
N TYR A 262 19.40 14.11 -15.50
CA TYR A 262 19.70 15.16 -16.49
C TYR A 262 20.31 16.41 -15.84
N ILE A 263 19.80 16.84 -14.67
CA ILE A 263 20.31 18.00 -13.94
C ILE A 263 21.55 17.70 -13.08
N GLY A 264 22.05 16.46 -13.10
CA GLY A 264 23.32 16.07 -12.47
C GLY A 264 23.22 15.58 -11.02
N TYR A 265 22.05 15.14 -10.56
CA TYR A 265 21.94 14.49 -9.24
C TYR A 265 22.77 13.20 -9.18
N ASP A 266 23.31 12.92 -8.00
CA ASP A 266 24.00 11.65 -7.73
C ASP A 266 23.02 10.46 -7.72
N SER A 267 23.60 9.26 -7.69
CA SER A 267 22.82 8.03 -7.79
C SER A 267 21.86 7.82 -6.61
N ILE A 268 22.18 8.29 -5.40
CA ILE A 268 21.28 8.14 -4.24
C ILE A 268 20.07 9.07 -4.42
N ASN A 269 20.29 10.32 -4.78
CA ASN A 269 19.22 11.29 -4.94
C ASN A 269 18.29 10.95 -6.12
N VAL A 270 18.81 10.37 -7.20
CA VAL A 270 18.00 9.81 -8.30
C VAL A 270 17.13 8.65 -7.81
N GLN A 271 17.65 7.78 -6.93
CA GLN A 271 16.87 6.68 -6.35
C GLN A 271 15.79 7.19 -5.38
N LYS A 272 16.14 8.14 -4.50
CA LYS A 272 15.20 8.75 -3.55
C LYS A 272 14.04 9.45 -4.26
N ILE A 273 14.31 10.22 -5.32
CA ILE A 273 13.25 10.93 -6.04
C ILE A 273 12.36 9.98 -6.84
N TYR A 274 12.90 8.85 -7.32
CA TYR A 274 12.08 7.79 -7.88
C TYR A 274 11.13 7.21 -6.83
N LEU A 275 11.63 6.87 -5.64
CA LEU A 275 10.78 6.38 -4.54
C LEU A 275 9.71 7.40 -4.17
N ALA A 276 10.07 8.69 -4.11
CA ALA A 276 9.13 9.76 -3.84
C ALA A 276 8.02 9.81 -4.90
N GLY A 277 8.37 9.75 -6.19
CA GLY A 277 7.39 9.72 -7.27
C GLY A 277 6.52 8.46 -7.29
N ALA A 278 7.07 7.31 -6.94
CA ALA A 278 6.30 6.07 -6.87
C ALA A 278 5.27 6.08 -5.72
N LEU A 279 5.54 6.83 -4.64
CA LEU A 279 4.76 6.83 -3.41
C LEU A 279 3.97 8.14 -3.18
N HIS A 280 4.12 9.15 -4.04
CA HIS A 280 3.53 10.50 -3.84
C HIS A 280 2.02 10.48 -3.59
N ASP A 281 1.34 9.51 -4.20
CA ASP A 281 -0.10 9.36 -4.18
C ASP A 281 -0.62 8.26 -3.23
N ILE A 282 0.23 7.64 -2.40
CA ILE A 282 -0.19 6.56 -1.48
C ILE A 282 -1.34 6.98 -0.56
N GLY A 283 -1.47 8.27 -0.24
CA GLY A 283 -2.58 8.79 0.54
C GLY A 283 -3.94 8.78 -0.17
N LYS A 284 -4.01 8.58 -1.50
CA LYS A 284 -5.29 8.42 -2.23
C LYS A 284 -6.08 7.22 -1.74
N MET A 285 -5.39 6.25 -1.14
CA MET A 285 -5.97 5.05 -0.55
C MET A 285 -6.91 5.34 0.62
N ALA A 286 -6.72 6.47 1.29
CA ALA A 286 -7.57 6.96 2.38
C ALA A 286 -8.66 7.94 1.91
N VAL A 287 -8.79 8.17 0.59
CA VAL A 287 -9.87 8.96 0.00
C VAL A 287 -10.95 8.01 -0.52
N GLY A 288 -12.21 8.25 -0.13
CA GLY A 288 -13.34 7.41 -0.53
C GLY A 288 -13.57 7.41 -2.05
N ASN A 289 -13.98 6.26 -2.61
CA ASN A 289 -14.16 6.10 -4.06
C ASN A 289 -15.24 7.05 -4.61
N GLU A 290 -16.23 7.44 -3.80
CA GLU A 290 -17.29 8.37 -4.21
C GLU A 290 -16.75 9.77 -4.58
N ILE A 291 -15.56 10.11 -4.09
CA ILE A 291 -14.83 11.32 -4.44
C ILE A 291 -13.76 11.01 -5.49
N LEU A 292 -12.98 9.95 -5.29
CA LEU A 292 -11.85 9.62 -6.16
C LEU A 292 -12.26 9.29 -7.60
N GLU A 293 -13.38 8.57 -7.77
CA GLU A 293 -13.86 8.07 -9.05
C GLU A 293 -15.11 8.81 -9.54
N LYS A 294 -15.40 10.00 -8.97
CA LYS A 294 -16.57 10.79 -9.36
C LYS A 294 -16.46 11.20 -10.84
N PRO A 295 -17.47 10.90 -11.69
CA PRO A 295 -17.42 11.24 -13.12
C PRO A 295 -17.65 12.74 -13.39
N ASP A 296 -18.30 13.43 -12.46
CA ASP A 296 -18.58 14.87 -12.52
C ASP A 296 -17.51 15.69 -11.79
N LYS A 297 -17.56 17.02 -11.98
CA LYS A 297 -16.74 17.94 -11.19
C LYS A 297 -17.03 17.78 -9.69
N LEU A 298 -15.96 17.74 -8.90
CA LEU A 298 -16.05 17.79 -7.44
C LEU A 298 -16.64 19.14 -7.00
N THR A 299 -17.46 19.11 -5.97
CA THR A 299 -17.83 20.31 -5.20
C THR A 299 -16.61 20.83 -4.43
N ASP A 300 -16.67 22.05 -3.91
CA ASP A 300 -15.58 22.60 -3.10
C ASP A 300 -15.28 21.75 -1.85
N ASP A 301 -16.32 21.18 -1.22
CA ASP A 301 -16.19 20.28 -0.06
C ASP A 301 -15.55 18.94 -0.44
N GLU A 302 -15.96 18.34 -1.55
CA GLU A 302 -15.38 17.10 -2.08
C GLU A 302 -13.93 17.32 -2.51
N PHE A 303 -13.64 18.45 -3.15
CA PHE A 303 -12.29 18.83 -3.51
C PHE A 303 -11.43 19.06 -2.27
N SER A 304 -11.99 19.64 -1.20
CA SER A 304 -11.31 19.79 0.09
C SER A 304 -10.89 18.43 0.66
N LYS A 305 -11.78 17.43 0.60
CA LYS A 305 -11.46 16.05 1.00
C LYS A 305 -10.43 15.39 0.09
N MET A 306 -10.51 15.61 -1.22
CA MET A 306 -9.53 15.09 -2.20
C MET A 306 -8.11 15.58 -1.87
N LYS A 307 -7.94 16.86 -1.52
CA LYS A 307 -6.62 17.42 -1.14
C LYS A 307 -5.96 16.72 0.04
N ASN A 308 -6.73 16.03 0.90
CA ASN A 308 -6.19 15.33 2.05
C ASN A 308 -5.26 14.17 1.67
N HIS A 309 -5.31 13.65 0.43
CA HIS A 309 -4.40 12.58 0.01
C HIS A 309 -2.92 12.95 0.22
N ALA A 310 -2.52 14.20 -0.06
CA ALA A 310 -1.15 14.64 0.16
C ALA A 310 -0.77 14.61 1.66
N GLY A 311 -1.71 14.99 2.53
CA GLY A 311 -1.56 14.87 3.98
C GLY A 311 -1.50 13.42 4.46
N TYR A 312 -2.31 12.53 3.88
CA TYR A 312 -2.25 11.10 4.17
C TYR A 312 -0.95 10.46 3.68
N THR A 313 -0.43 10.86 2.51
CA THR A 313 0.92 10.46 2.06
C THR A 313 1.97 10.84 3.10
N TYR A 314 1.93 12.08 3.61
CA TYR A 314 2.84 12.52 4.67
C TYR A 314 2.74 11.65 5.93
N LEU A 315 1.52 11.37 6.40
CA LEU A 315 1.30 10.58 7.62
C LEU A 315 1.75 9.12 7.46
N ILE A 316 1.37 8.48 6.36
CA ILE A 316 1.73 7.08 6.06
C ILE A 316 3.26 6.94 6.00
N LEU A 317 3.92 7.77 5.19
CA LEU A 317 5.37 7.67 5.02
C LEU A 317 6.17 8.14 6.25
N SER A 318 5.55 8.87 7.19
CA SER A 318 6.18 9.21 8.48
C SER A 318 6.35 8.01 9.42
N GLU A 319 5.66 6.89 9.17
CA GLU A 319 5.83 5.68 9.97
C GLU A 319 7.09 4.89 9.60
N VAL A 320 7.72 5.22 8.47
CA VAL A 320 8.92 4.55 7.95
C VAL A 320 10.17 5.23 8.51
N ASN A 321 11.08 4.44 9.11
CA ASN A 321 12.28 5.00 9.72
C ASN A 321 13.22 5.64 8.68
N ASP A 322 13.70 6.86 8.96
CA ASP A 322 14.64 7.63 8.12
C ASP A 322 14.13 7.91 6.69
N PHE A 323 12.82 8.11 6.55
CA PHE A 323 12.16 8.35 5.26
C PHE A 323 11.78 9.82 5.03
N GLU A 324 12.22 10.75 5.88
CA GLU A 324 11.75 12.14 5.93
C GLU A 324 11.93 12.88 4.61
N GLU A 325 13.09 12.75 3.97
CA GLU A 325 13.34 13.40 2.66
C GLU A 325 12.40 12.84 1.58
N ILE A 326 12.29 11.50 1.48
CA ILE A 326 11.44 10.86 0.48
C ILE A 326 9.96 11.19 0.74
N ARG A 327 9.54 11.17 2.02
CA ARG A 327 8.21 11.56 2.48
C ARG A 327 7.90 12.99 2.06
N ASP A 328 8.79 13.94 2.32
CA ASP A 328 8.54 15.35 2.04
C ASP A 328 8.45 15.60 0.53
N TRP A 329 9.35 15.01 -0.25
CA TRP A 329 9.31 15.09 -1.71
C TRP A 329 8.03 14.47 -2.28
N ALA A 330 7.59 13.34 -1.70
CA ALA A 330 6.35 12.65 -2.05
C ALA A 330 5.12 13.45 -1.64
N ALA A 331 5.07 14.04 -0.45
CA ALA A 331 3.86 14.67 0.09
C ALA A 331 3.65 16.12 -0.35
N PHE A 332 4.72 16.84 -0.72
CA PHE A 332 4.64 18.27 -1.07
C PHE A 332 4.46 18.53 -2.56
N HIS A 333 4.20 17.50 -3.37
CA HIS A 333 4.01 17.63 -4.83
C HIS A 333 2.83 18.54 -5.24
N HIS A 334 1.93 18.89 -4.31
CA HIS A 334 0.85 19.85 -4.52
C HIS A 334 1.04 21.20 -3.80
N GLU A 335 2.19 21.42 -3.17
CA GLU A 335 2.55 22.73 -2.68
C GLU A 335 2.81 23.70 -3.84
N LYS A 336 2.60 25.00 -3.59
CA LYS A 336 2.75 26.05 -4.60
C LYS A 336 3.67 27.13 -4.08
N LEU A 337 4.56 27.63 -4.93
CA LEU A 337 5.57 28.62 -4.51
C LEU A 337 4.97 29.90 -3.88
N ASN A 338 3.73 30.24 -4.22
CA ASN A 338 2.99 31.36 -3.65
C ASN A 338 2.25 31.07 -2.32
N GLY A 339 2.45 29.89 -1.71
CA GLY A 339 1.84 29.49 -0.43
C GLY A 339 0.36 29.07 -0.51
N LYS A 340 -0.24 29.02 -1.71
CA LYS A 340 -1.64 28.61 -1.89
C LYS A 340 -1.80 27.11 -2.21
N GLY A 341 -0.75 26.33 -1.97
CA GLY A 341 -0.73 24.88 -2.14
C GLY A 341 -1.28 24.14 -0.92
N TYR A 342 -1.10 22.83 -0.90
CA TYR A 342 -1.48 21.93 0.19
C TYR A 342 -0.46 20.77 0.26
N PRO A 343 -0.33 20.05 1.40
CA PRO A 343 -1.19 20.08 2.60
C PRO A 343 -0.86 21.17 3.63
N PHE A 344 0.30 21.81 3.58
CA PHE A 344 0.80 22.73 4.61
C PHE A 344 0.85 24.21 4.17
N GLY A 345 0.69 24.50 2.87
CA GLY A 345 0.70 25.86 2.35
C GLY A 345 2.10 26.47 2.32
N LYS A 346 3.10 25.64 2.01
CA LYS A 346 4.51 26.03 1.98
C LYS A 346 4.77 27.07 0.90
N THR A 347 5.63 28.03 1.21
CA THR A 347 6.09 29.06 0.28
C THR A 347 7.37 28.63 -0.44
N ALA A 348 7.77 29.37 -1.47
CA ALA A 348 9.01 29.12 -2.19
C ALA A 348 10.23 29.02 -1.27
N ALA A 349 10.31 29.86 -0.23
CA ALA A 349 11.45 29.86 0.70
C ALA A 349 11.53 28.59 1.56
N GLU A 350 10.43 27.86 1.71
CA GLU A 350 10.33 26.65 2.54
C GLU A 350 10.48 25.36 1.72
N LEU A 351 10.33 25.44 0.40
CA LEU A 351 10.40 24.29 -0.50
C LEU A 351 11.80 24.14 -1.10
N ASN A 352 12.39 22.96 -0.93
CA ASN A 352 13.68 22.60 -1.54
C ASN A 352 13.52 22.20 -3.02
N GLU A 353 14.65 22.06 -3.73
CA GLU A 353 14.63 21.75 -5.17
C GLU A 353 13.90 20.44 -5.51
N PRO A 354 14.16 19.28 -4.85
CA PRO A 354 13.40 18.05 -5.11
C PRO A 354 11.88 18.16 -4.92
N GLU A 355 11.40 18.88 -3.91
CA GLU A 355 9.95 19.10 -3.70
C GLU A 355 9.32 19.88 -4.87
N ARG A 356 10.02 20.90 -5.35
CA ARG A 356 9.59 21.67 -6.52
C ARG A 356 9.66 20.85 -7.81
N ILE A 357 10.66 19.97 -7.95
CA ILE A 357 10.76 19.03 -9.08
C ILE A 357 9.54 18.12 -9.09
N MET A 358 9.19 17.52 -7.95
CA MET A 358 8.05 16.61 -7.84
C MET A 358 6.75 17.28 -8.28
N ALA A 359 6.51 18.53 -7.86
CA ALA A 359 5.33 19.29 -8.30
C ALA A 359 5.30 19.51 -9.83
N CYS A 360 6.41 19.90 -10.44
CA CYS A 360 6.49 20.10 -11.88
C CYS A 360 6.33 18.79 -12.67
N ILE A 361 6.97 17.70 -12.20
CA ILE A 361 6.95 16.40 -12.88
C ILE A 361 5.58 15.74 -12.78
N ASP A 362 4.90 15.83 -11.63
CA ASP A 362 3.52 15.35 -11.47
C ASP A 362 2.58 16.04 -12.48
N ILE A 363 2.62 17.38 -12.54
CA ILE A 363 1.83 18.15 -13.52
C ILE A 363 2.19 17.75 -14.95
N TYR A 364 3.48 17.62 -15.27
CA TYR A 364 3.92 17.23 -16.61
C TYR A 364 3.42 15.82 -16.99
N GLN A 365 3.53 14.85 -16.08
CA GLN A 365 3.03 13.50 -16.27
C GLN A 365 1.51 13.50 -16.47
N ALA A 366 0.77 14.19 -15.61
CA ALA A 366 -0.69 14.28 -15.68
C ALA A 366 -1.20 14.91 -16.98
N LEU A 367 -0.45 15.86 -17.56
CA LEU A 367 -0.79 16.54 -18.81
C LEU A 367 -0.40 15.74 -20.06
N THR A 368 0.67 14.94 -20.00
CA THR A 368 1.19 14.17 -21.15
C THR A 368 0.70 12.74 -21.23
N GLU A 369 0.16 12.18 -20.15
CA GLU A 369 -0.38 10.83 -20.14
C GLU A 369 -1.70 10.71 -20.91
N ASP A 370 -1.86 9.59 -21.61
CA ASP A 370 -3.13 9.22 -22.20
C ASP A 370 -4.10 8.73 -21.13
N ARG A 371 -5.33 9.22 -21.19
CA ARG A 371 -6.45 8.75 -20.36
C ARG A 371 -7.47 8.04 -21.27
N PRO A 372 -8.32 7.14 -20.74
CA PRO A 372 -9.24 6.32 -21.55
C PRO A 372 -10.07 7.09 -22.59
N TYR A 373 -10.37 8.36 -22.35
CA TYR A 373 -11.18 9.23 -23.21
C TYR A 373 -10.46 10.50 -23.69
N LYS A 374 -9.18 10.67 -23.39
CA LYS A 374 -8.44 11.90 -23.69
C LYS A 374 -6.97 11.60 -23.94
N LYS A 375 -6.51 11.90 -25.15
CA LYS A 375 -5.08 11.85 -25.49
C LYS A 375 -4.32 12.90 -24.67
N GLY A 376 -3.12 12.54 -24.22
CA GLY A 376 -2.19 13.45 -23.58
C GLY A 376 -1.85 14.64 -24.49
N LEU A 377 -1.49 15.76 -23.86
CA LEU A 377 -1.04 16.96 -24.56
C LEU A 377 0.35 16.73 -25.16
N SER A 378 0.68 17.49 -26.21
CA SER A 378 2.05 17.50 -26.75
C SER A 378 3.02 18.09 -25.74
N HIS A 379 4.30 17.72 -25.85
CA HIS A 379 5.40 18.29 -25.05
C HIS A 379 5.34 19.82 -25.03
N GLU A 380 5.29 20.45 -26.20
CA GLU A 380 5.26 21.91 -26.33
C GLU A 380 4.07 22.53 -25.58
N LYS A 381 2.88 21.94 -25.72
CA LYS A 381 1.68 22.47 -25.06
C LYS A 381 1.73 22.32 -23.55
N THR A 382 2.28 21.20 -23.06
CA THR A 382 2.51 20.97 -21.64
C THR A 382 3.49 21.98 -21.07
N CYS A 383 4.59 22.25 -21.77
CA CYS A 383 5.59 23.24 -21.34
C CYS A 383 5.03 24.67 -21.34
N GLU A 384 4.21 25.06 -22.33
CA GLU A 384 3.48 26.33 -22.30
C GLU A 384 2.62 26.46 -21.03
N MET A 385 1.91 25.39 -20.64
CA MET A 385 1.10 25.39 -19.42
C MET A 385 1.93 25.48 -18.14
N LEU A 386 3.09 24.83 -18.09
CA LEU A 386 4.02 24.95 -16.97
C LEU A 386 4.58 26.38 -16.86
N ASP A 387 4.92 27.01 -17.99
CA ASP A 387 5.39 28.40 -18.02
C ASP A 387 4.31 29.38 -17.54
N ASP A 388 3.05 29.18 -17.95
CA ASP A 388 1.89 29.94 -17.45
C ASP A 388 1.68 29.76 -15.93
N MET A 389 1.90 28.55 -15.41
CA MET A 389 1.84 28.26 -13.97
C MET A 389 3.01 28.89 -13.22
N ALA A 390 4.20 28.92 -13.81
CA ALA A 390 5.38 29.56 -13.23
C ALA A 390 5.19 31.08 -13.13
N GLN A 391 4.61 31.74 -14.15
CA GLN A 391 4.26 33.16 -14.12
C GLN A 391 3.28 33.51 -12.99
N LYS A 392 2.41 32.58 -12.60
CA LYS A 392 1.45 32.73 -11.49
C LYS A 392 2.07 32.41 -10.12
N GLY A 393 3.35 32.04 -10.08
CA GLY A 393 4.05 31.60 -8.87
C GLY A 393 3.51 30.28 -8.32
N PHE A 394 3.01 29.38 -9.17
CA PHE A 394 2.55 28.07 -8.74
C PHE A 394 3.70 27.06 -8.71
N VAL A 395 4.51 27.05 -9.78
CA VAL A 395 5.65 26.14 -9.96
C VAL A 395 6.93 26.91 -10.26
N ASP A 396 8.08 26.23 -10.18
CA ASP A 396 9.39 26.84 -10.37
C ASP A 396 9.72 27.07 -11.85
N SER A 397 10.06 28.32 -12.20
CA SER A 397 10.33 28.71 -13.59
C SER A 397 11.59 28.08 -14.17
N ASP A 398 12.62 27.86 -13.34
CA ASP A 398 13.88 27.32 -13.82
C ASP A 398 13.77 25.79 -14.01
N ILE A 399 13.00 25.12 -13.14
CA ILE A 399 12.63 23.72 -13.37
C ILE A 399 11.77 23.58 -14.62
N SER A 400 10.76 24.45 -14.85
CA SER A 400 9.94 24.42 -16.08
C SER A 400 10.79 24.49 -17.36
N LYS A 401 11.75 25.43 -17.41
CA LYS A 401 12.68 25.56 -18.53
C LYS A 401 13.55 24.31 -18.73
N LYS A 402 14.12 23.79 -17.64
CA LYS A 402 14.93 22.56 -17.71
C LYS A 402 14.09 21.35 -18.17
N ILE A 403 12.81 21.25 -17.77
CA ILE A 403 11.89 20.19 -18.22
C ILE A 403 11.67 20.27 -19.73
N ARG A 404 11.48 21.48 -20.26
CA ARG A 404 11.36 21.73 -21.71
C ARG A 404 12.60 21.23 -22.47
N GLU A 405 13.79 21.54 -21.99
CA GLU A 405 15.04 21.07 -22.60
C GLU A 405 15.22 19.56 -22.48
N CYS A 406 15.03 19.03 -21.27
CA CYS A 406 15.23 17.62 -20.92
C CYS A 406 14.36 16.68 -21.76
N PHE A 407 13.07 16.99 -21.88
CA PHE A 407 12.11 16.13 -22.58
C PHE A 407 11.89 16.51 -24.05
N GLY A 408 12.32 17.69 -24.49
CA GLY A 408 12.16 18.14 -25.88
C GLY A 408 12.94 17.31 -26.91
N GLY A 409 13.98 16.59 -26.49
CA GLY A 409 14.76 15.68 -27.35
C GLY A 409 14.26 14.23 -27.38
N ILE A 410 13.20 13.90 -26.63
CA ILE A 410 12.75 12.52 -26.39
C ILE A 410 11.45 12.18 -27.14
N TYR A 411 10.76 13.18 -27.67
CA TYR A 411 9.46 13.06 -28.33
C TYR A 411 9.48 13.45 -29.81
#